data_AF-A0A2V2SF43-F1
#
_entry.id   AF-A0A2V2SF43-F1
#
_cell.length_a   1.000
_cell.length_b   1.000
_cell.length_c   1.000
_cell.angle_alpha   90.00
_cell.angle_beta   90.00
_cell.angle_gamma   90.00
#
_symmetry.space_group_name_H-M   'P 1'
#
loop_
_entity.id
_entity.type
_entity.pdbx_description
1 polymer ?
#
loop_
_entity_poly.entity_id
_entity_poly.type
_entity_poly.pdbx_seq_one_letter_code
_entity_poly.pdbx_strand_id
1 'polypeptide(L)'
;MKTTQATLSKFNLFRAIGARTALSARASATNSTPRGQGRPRSNRASSLIIVLVMCGILSLSVMGYLSLTEQQNRLSARSQTWNMAIAVVEAGLEEALQQLNSNTANLSADGWSWNGYAYSRTNSFPDGSGYTVTIDFSVDPFHPTVISRAHVSPPPMAMANQPPVFFAAAGVNAPNTSTVSRAVRLRCARGNLLIKGMVAKHLIDLDGNNILTDSFDSSDPAKSVAGRYNAAFYVGDNGDVASNDTIANSIGTGNANIYGHVTTGPNGTVTVGSQGGVGPHCCQVAGHITQGWSANTANFEFPDQLMPYTTAQLPQQGTMSVTNYALSTNNISSTTNYPNPVPYGGVITQTTYVTKNTWPNAPGTSTNCSSTVYTAATKPAAGTYCGTPWQTGNGANNSSAWHWYGIASYTYPALTYTYNLYSTNYTVTTVTNWDNILVSGDYIMSGGVLSGKTLVTGNCRLVVPNGISMSGNDVLQIAQTGSLQIYVGGSSSSVGGNGIINQNGFAINCEIFCIPSVTSFSFNGNGEYIGVLVAPEAHVTMHGGGHSNNDFIGALLADSITMDGHYSFHYDEALGKNPANSRYVVTTWDEIDPNAN
;
A
#
# COMPACT_ATOMS: atom_id res chain seq x y z
N MET A 1 16.02 -20.37 -31.09
CA MET A 1 17.02 -20.63 -32.15
C MET A 1 17.37 -22.12 -32.19
N LYS A 2 16.76 -22.86 -33.12
CA LYS A 2 17.21 -24.14 -33.69
C LYS A 2 16.23 -24.42 -34.83
N THR A 3 16.65 -24.09 -36.04
CA THR A 3 15.87 -24.26 -37.28
C THR A 3 15.99 -25.69 -37.77
N THR A 4 14.89 -26.45 -37.71
CA THR A 4 14.74 -27.72 -38.42
C THR A 4 14.06 -27.44 -39.76
N GLN A 5 14.81 -27.68 -40.84
CA GLN A 5 14.35 -27.54 -42.21
C GLN A 5 13.31 -28.61 -42.55
N ALA A 6 12.14 -28.18 -43.02
CA ALA A 6 11.20 -29.05 -43.72
C ALA A 6 11.56 -29.07 -45.22
N THR A 7 11.86 -30.27 -45.71
CA THR A 7 12.12 -30.60 -47.10
C THR A 7 10.86 -30.39 -47.93
N LEU A 8 10.92 -29.52 -48.94
CA LEU A 8 9.89 -29.41 -49.98
C LEU A 8 10.54 -29.48 -51.36
N SER A 9 9.99 -30.40 -52.14
CA SER A 9 10.39 -30.85 -53.46
C SER A 9 10.40 -29.71 -54.49
N LYS A 10 11.45 -29.67 -55.32
CA LYS A 10 11.48 -28.87 -56.55
C LYS A 10 11.42 -29.80 -57.76
N PHE A 11 10.25 -29.83 -58.39
CA PHE A 11 10.10 -30.18 -59.80
C PHE A 11 10.76 -29.06 -60.63
N ASN A 12 11.89 -29.35 -61.28
CA ASN A 12 12.53 -28.45 -62.23
C ASN A 12 12.36 -29.02 -63.64
N LEU A 13 11.54 -28.36 -64.45
CA LEU A 13 11.53 -28.54 -65.90
C LEU A 13 11.70 -27.16 -66.56
N PHE A 14 12.67 -27.09 -67.48
CA PHE A 14 12.94 -26.06 -68.48
C PHE A 14 13.62 -24.72 -68.09
N ARG A 15 14.93 -24.68 -68.37
CA ARG A 15 15.74 -23.58 -68.94
C ARG A 15 17.08 -24.22 -69.37
N ALA A 16 17.81 -23.87 -70.43
CA ALA A 16 17.68 -22.89 -71.49
C ALA A 16 18.62 -23.33 -72.64
N ILE A 17 18.30 -22.96 -73.87
CA ILE A 17 19.14 -23.07 -75.07
C ILE A 17 20.15 -21.91 -75.08
N GLY A 18 21.41 -22.16 -75.44
CA GLY A 18 22.41 -21.09 -75.60
C GLY A 18 23.77 -21.51 -76.18
N ALA A 19 23.83 -21.57 -77.52
CA ALA A 19 24.95 -21.23 -78.41
C ALA A 19 26.30 -21.98 -78.35
N ARG A 20 26.76 -22.46 -79.53
CA ARG A 20 27.99 -21.97 -80.20
C ARG A 20 28.11 -22.44 -81.66
N THR A 21 28.64 -21.51 -82.44
CA THR A 21 29.05 -21.43 -83.84
C THR A 21 30.02 -22.51 -84.35
N ALA A 22 29.96 -22.88 -85.64
CA ALA A 22 31.04 -22.67 -86.61
C ALA A 22 30.69 -23.17 -88.04
N LEU A 23 31.17 -22.40 -89.02
CA LEU A 23 31.22 -22.63 -90.46
C LEU A 23 31.78 -24.00 -90.88
N SER A 24 31.35 -24.50 -92.04
CA SER A 24 32.25 -24.97 -93.13
C SER A 24 31.43 -25.47 -94.33
N ALA A 25 31.67 -24.85 -95.48
CA ALA A 25 31.13 -25.22 -96.78
C ALA A 25 31.77 -26.51 -97.32
N ARG A 26 30.99 -27.36 -98.02
CA ARG A 26 31.47 -28.04 -99.23
C ARG A 26 30.33 -28.61 -100.07
N ALA A 27 30.47 -28.41 -101.38
CA ALA A 27 29.57 -28.81 -102.44
C ALA A 27 29.47 -30.34 -102.64
N SER A 28 28.34 -30.80 -103.17
CA SER A 28 28.32 -31.60 -104.41
C SER A 28 26.89 -31.73 -104.92
N ALA A 29 26.70 -31.40 -106.19
CA ALA A 29 25.47 -31.57 -106.93
C ALA A 29 25.20 -33.06 -107.22
N THR A 30 23.92 -33.44 -107.29
CA THR A 30 23.42 -34.45 -108.23
C THR A 30 21.92 -34.26 -108.49
N ASN A 31 21.60 -34.24 -109.78
CA ASN A 31 20.28 -34.13 -110.41
C ASN A 31 19.30 -35.25 -110.02
N SER A 32 17.99 -34.92 -109.93
CA SER A 32 16.94 -35.56 -110.75
C SER A 32 15.55 -34.93 -110.53
N THR A 33 15.07 -34.21 -111.56
CA THR A 33 13.72 -34.05 -112.16
C THR A 33 12.39 -34.23 -111.35
N PRO A 34 11.29 -33.57 -111.80
CA PRO A 34 10.23 -33.03 -110.95
C PRO A 34 8.92 -33.84 -110.98
N ARG A 35 8.06 -33.67 -109.96
CA ARG A 35 6.61 -33.82 -110.12
C ARG A 35 5.79 -33.15 -109.01
N GLY A 36 4.84 -32.32 -109.42
CA GLY A 36 3.67 -31.93 -108.62
C GLY A 36 3.65 -30.48 -108.16
N GLN A 37 3.22 -29.56 -109.03
CA GLN A 37 2.79 -28.22 -108.62
C GLN A 37 1.50 -28.30 -107.79
N GLY A 38 1.58 -27.91 -106.51
CA GLY A 38 0.44 -27.52 -105.67
C GLY A 38 0.39 -25.99 -105.55
N ARG A 39 -0.77 -25.39 -105.86
CA ARG A 39 -1.04 -23.94 -105.74
C ARG A 39 -0.90 -23.43 -104.29
N PRO A 40 -0.51 -22.16 -104.06
CA PRO A 40 -0.19 -21.65 -102.73
C PRO A 40 -1.45 -21.29 -101.93
N ARG A 41 -1.65 -21.97 -100.79
CA ARG A 41 -2.54 -21.56 -99.68
C ARG A 41 -1.68 -21.46 -98.41
N SER A 42 -0.85 -20.43 -98.23
CA SER A 42 0.03 -20.38 -97.03
C SER A 42 -0.05 -19.12 -96.15
N ASN A 43 -0.82 -18.08 -96.49
CA ASN A 43 -0.76 -16.83 -95.71
C ASN A 43 -1.89 -16.64 -94.67
N ARG A 44 -2.94 -17.48 -94.67
CA ARG A 44 -4.06 -17.40 -93.70
C ARG A 44 -3.96 -18.38 -92.52
N ALA A 45 -3.13 -19.40 -92.62
CA ALA A 45 -2.95 -20.40 -91.57
C ALA A 45 -1.93 -19.97 -90.50
N SER A 46 -0.87 -19.25 -90.89
CA SER A 46 0.19 -18.81 -89.97
C SER A 46 -0.27 -17.74 -88.97
N SER A 47 -1.17 -16.84 -89.37
CA SER A 47 -1.72 -15.82 -88.46
C SER A 47 -2.59 -16.42 -87.36
N LEU A 48 -3.36 -17.47 -87.68
CA LEU A 48 -4.26 -18.12 -86.72
C LEU A 48 -3.48 -18.86 -85.63
N ILE A 49 -2.37 -19.52 -85.97
CA ILE A 49 -1.49 -20.21 -85.01
C ILE A 49 -0.84 -19.21 -84.06
N ILE A 50 -0.35 -18.07 -84.56
CA ILE A 50 0.26 -17.02 -83.73
C ILE A 50 -0.76 -16.45 -82.73
N VAL A 51 -1.99 -16.17 -83.17
CA VAL A 51 -3.06 -15.68 -82.29
C VAL A 51 -3.41 -16.73 -81.22
N LEU A 52 -3.47 -18.01 -81.57
CA LEU A 52 -3.80 -19.09 -80.63
C LEU A 52 -2.70 -19.27 -79.56
N VAL A 53 -1.43 -19.17 -79.96
CA VAL A 53 -0.29 -19.20 -79.03
C VAL A 53 -0.29 -17.96 -78.13
N MET A 54 -0.55 -16.77 -78.67
CA MET A 54 -0.64 -15.54 -77.87
C MET A 54 -1.81 -15.59 -76.88
N CYS A 55 -2.99 -16.06 -77.30
CA CYS A 55 -4.12 -16.28 -76.41
C CYS A 55 -3.82 -17.33 -75.33
N GLY A 56 -3.08 -18.40 -75.64
CA GLY A 56 -2.65 -19.41 -74.68
C GLY A 56 -1.66 -18.89 -73.64
N ILE A 57 -0.70 -18.05 -74.06
CA ILE A 57 0.24 -17.40 -73.14
C ILE A 57 -0.50 -16.41 -72.24
N LEU A 58 -1.41 -15.61 -72.82
CA LEU A 58 -2.22 -14.66 -72.06
C LEU A 58 -3.12 -15.36 -71.04
N SER A 59 -3.82 -16.43 -71.42
CA SER A 59 -4.68 -17.17 -70.49
C SER A 59 -3.89 -17.83 -69.35
N LEU A 60 -2.73 -18.43 -69.65
CA LEU A 60 -1.81 -18.96 -68.62
C LEU A 60 -1.29 -17.87 -67.70
N SER A 61 -0.94 -16.70 -68.24
CA SER A 61 -0.48 -15.57 -67.43
C SER A 61 -1.58 -15.05 -66.50
N VAL A 62 -2.82 -14.91 -66.99
CA VAL A 62 -3.97 -14.46 -66.19
C VAL A 62 -4.31 -15.47 -65.11
N MET A 63 -4.30 -16.77 -65.41
CA MET A 63 -4.48 -17.83 -64.40
C MET A 63 -3.39 -17.76 -63.32
N GLY A 64 -2.13 -17.54 -63.71
CA GLY A 64 -1.02 -17.37 -62.78
C GLY A 64 -1.20 -16.15 -61.87
N TYR A 65 -1.57 -14.99 -62.43
CA TYR A 65 -1.81 -13.77 -61.66
C TYR A 65 -3.02 -13.88 -60.73
N LEU A 66 -4.13 -14.47 -61.18
CA LEU A 66 -5.32 -14.68 -60.33
C LEU A 66 -5.00 -15.60 -59.16
N SER A 67 -4.23 -16.67 -59.38
CA SER A 67 -3.79 -17.57 -58.31
C SER A 67 -2.88 -16.87 -57.31
N LEU A 68 -1.96 -16.01 -57.78
CA LEU A 68 -1.10 -15.22 -56.90
C LEU A 68 -1.91 -14.22 -56.06
N THR A 69 -2.87 -13.51 -56.67
CA THR A 69 -3.76 -12.58 -55.96
C THR A 69 -4.62 -13.30 -54.93
N GLU A 70 -5.11 -14.49 -55.24
CA GLU A 70 -5.85 -15.32 -54.27
C GLU A 70 -4.96 -15.72 -53.09
N GLN A 71 -3.72 -16.15 -53.34
CA GLN A 71 -2.77 -16.47 -52.27
C GLN A 71 -2.44 -15.24 -51.41
N GLN A 72 -2.22 -14.08 -52.02
CA GLN A 72 -1.99 -12.82 -51.30
C GLN A 72 -3.20 -12.45 -50.43
N ASN A 73 -4.41 -12.55 -50.96
CA ASN A 73 -5.63 -12.29 -50.20
C ASN A 73 -5.81 -13.25 -49.02
N ARG A 74 -5.52 -14.55 -49.21
CA ARG A 74 -5.55 -15.55 -48.14
C ARG A 74 -4.56 -15.25 -47.02
N LEU A 75 -3.32 -14.90 -47.37
CA LEU A 75 -2.28 -14.55 -46.40
C LEU A 75 -2.63 -13.26 -45.65
N SER A 76 -3.16 -12.26 -46.35
CA SER A 76 -3.61 -11.00 -45.75
C SER A 76 -4.73 -11.22 -44.73
N ALA A 77 -5.77 -11.96 -45.11
CA ALA A 77 -6.88 -12.28 -44.21
C ALA A 77 -6.43 -13.10 -42.99
N ARG A 78 -5.49 -14.04 -43.15
CA ARG A 78 -4.90 -14.77 -42.02
C ARG A 78 -4.10 -13.86 -41.08
N SER A 79 -3.34 -12.92 -41.64
CA SER A 79 -2.61 -11.94 -40.84
C SER A 79 -3.56 -11.04 -40.04
N GLN A 80 -4.68 -10.62 -40.63
CA GLN A 80 -5.71 -9.85 -39.92
C GLN A 80 -6.31 -10.65 -38.77
N THR A 81 -6.65 -11.93 -38.99
CA THR A 81 -7.23 -12.79 -37.94
C THR A 81 -6.24 -13.11 -36.82
N TRP A 82 -4.95 -13.23 -37.14
CA TRP A 82 -3.89 -13.39 -36.15
C TRP A 82 -3.72 -12.15 -35.26
N ASN A 83 -3.85 -10.96 -35.86
CA ASN A 83 -3.84 -9.70 -35.13
C ASN A 83 -5.11 -9.55 -34.28
N MET A 84 -6.28 -9.92 -34.78
CA MET A 84 -7.54 -9.86 -34.00
C MET A 84 -7.54 -10.82 -32.80
N ALA A 85 -6.91 -11.99 -32.94
CA ALA A 85 -6.83 -12.96 -31.86
C ALA A 85 -6.15 -12.39 -30.60
N ILE A 86 -5.22 -11.44 -30.69
CA ILE A 86 -4.61 -10.85 -29.49
C ILE A 86 -5.60 -10.01 -28.69
N ALA A 87 -6.43 -9.22 -29.36
CA ALA A 87 -7.44 -8.39 -28.71
C ALA A 87 -8.49 -9.27 -28.00
N VAL A 88 -8.84 -10.42 -28.61
CA VAL A 88 -9.74 -11.41 -28.00
C VAL A 88 -9.09 -12.07 -26.77
N VAL A 89 -7.78 -12.36 -26.81
CA VAL A 89 -7.05 -12.85 -25.63
C VAL A 89 -7.08 -11.82 -24.51
N GLU A 90 -6.78 -10.55 -24.81
CA GLU A 90 -6.79 -9.45 -23.84
C GLU A 90 -8.15 -9.27 -23.18
N ALA A 91 -9.25 -9.36 -23.94
CA ALA A 91 -10.59 -9.33 -23.36
C ALA A 91 -10.81 -10.43 -22.30
N GLY A 92 -10.31 -11.65 -22.55
CA GLY A 92 -10.36 -12.72 -21.56
C GLY A 92 -9.47 -12.48 -20.33
N LEU A 93 -8.30 -11.86 -20.54
CA LEU A 93 -7.40 -11.49 -19.43
C LEU A 93 -8.03 -10.43 -18.53
N GLU A 94 -8.67 -9.42 -19.11
CA GLU A 94 -9.40 -8.38 -18.36
C GLU A 94 -10.55 -8.98 -17.54
N GLU A 95 -11.30 -9.93 -18.10
CA GLU A 95 -12.37 -10.61 -17.35
C GLU A 95 -11.82 -11.41 -16.15
N ALA A 96 -10.67 -12.06 -16.30
CA ALA A 96 -10.01 -12.76 -15.20
C ALA A 96 -9.49 -11.80 -14.12
N LEU A 97 -8.84 -10.70 -14.51
CA LEU A 97 -8.36 -9.68 -13.58
C LEU A 97 -9.52 -9.00 -12.85
N GLN A 98 -10.63 -8.75 -13.55
CA GLN A 98 -11.85 -8.24 -12.94
C GLN A 98 -12.38 -9.22 -11.88
N GLN A 99 -12.47 -10.52 -12.21
CA GLN A 99 -12.94 -11.53 -11.27
C GLN A 99 -12.05 -11.61 -10.02
N LEU A 100 -10.73 -11.63 -10.22
CA LEU A 100 -9.74 -11.63 -9.14
C LEU A 100 -9.88 -10.41 -8.21
N ASN A 101 -10.22 -9.24 -8.75
CA ASN A 101 -10.28 -7.98 -8.01
C ASN A 101 -11.65 -7.64 -7.43
N SER A 102 -12.74 -8.17 -8.00
CA SER A 102 -14.11 -7.82 -7.58
C SER A 102 -14.72 -8.87 -6.66
N ASN A 103 -14.38 -10.15 -6.82
CA ASN A 103 -15.02 -11.28 -6.15
C ASN A 103 -14.04 -12.02 -5.22
N THR A 104 -13.50 -11.33 -4.21
CA THR A 104 -12.46 -11.85 -3.30
C THR A 104 -12.92 -13.01 -2.40
N ALA A 105 -14.21 -13.18 -2.17
CA ALA A 105 -14.77 -14.23 -1.31
C ALA A 105 -15.21 -15.49 -2.09
N ASN A 106 -15.54 -15.36 -3.38
CA ASN A 106 -16.02 -16.48 -4.18
C ASN A 106 -15.72 -16.28 -5.67
N LEU A 107 -14.62 -16.88 -6.14
CA LEU A 107 -14.22 -16.83 -7.54
C LEU A 107 -15.09 -17.68 -8.48
N SER A 108 -16.02 -18.49 -7.96
CA SER A 108 -17.02 -19.22 -8.76
C SER A 108 -18.31 -18.42 -9.03
N ALA A 109 -18.38 -17.16 -8.59
CA ALA A 109 -19.48 -16.26 -8.93
C ALA A 109 -19.42 -15.81 -10.41
N ASP A 110 -20.47 -15.14 -10.89
CA ASP A 110 -20.52 -14.50 -12.21
C ASP A 110 -20.23 -15.42 -13.42
N GLY A 111 -20.70 -16.67 -13.34
CA GLY A 111 -20.59 -17.63 -14.44
C GLY A 111 -19.22 -18.30 -14.55
N TRP A 112 -18.34 -18.11 -13.56
CA TRP A 112 -17.10 -18.85 -13.44
C TRP A 112 -17.35 -20.26 -12.91
N SER A 113 -16.65 -21.23 -13.49
CA SER A 113 -16.74 -22.64 -13.09
C SER A 113 -15.45 -23.09 -12.41
N TRP A 114 -15.57 -23.89 -11.35
CA TRP A 114 -14.44 -24.49 -10.65
C TRP A 114 -14.34 -25.96 -11.02
N ASN A 115 -13.16 -26.41 -11.46
CA ASN A 115 -12.93 -27.80 -11.88
C ASN A 115 -12.12 -28.63 -10.87
N GLY A 116 -11.86 -28.09 -9.67
CA GLY A 116 -11.05 -28.74 -8.63
C GLY A 116 -9.61 -28.22 -8.53
N TYR A 117 -9.10 -27.51 -9.55
CA TYR A 117 -7.74 -26.96 -9.55
C TYR A 117 -7.65 -25.52 -10.12
N ALA A 118 -8.51 -25.17 -11.08
CA ALA A 118 -8.57 -23.84 -11.67
C ALA A 118 -10.01 -23.34 -11.83
N TYR A 119 -10.18 -22.02 -11.74
CA TYR A 119 -11.43 -21.33 -12.12
C TYR A 119 -11.39 -21.07 -13.61
N SER A 120 -12.50 -21.27 -14.32
CA SER A 120 -12.54 -21.04 -15.77
C SER A 120 -13.83 -20.39 -16.23
N ARG A 121 -13.71 -19.57 -17.27
CA ARG A 121 -14.83 -18.92 -17.95
C ARG A 121 -14.58 -18.93 -19.45
N THR A 122 -15.66 -19.11 -20.22
CA THR A 122 -15.63 -19.06 -21.68
C THR A 122 -16.71 -18.11 -22.15
N ASN A 123 -16.35 -17.22 -23.07
CA ASN A 123 -17.28 -16.27 -23.65
C ASN A 123 -17.08 -16.17 -25.17
N SER A 124 -18.12 -15.75 -25.88
CA SER A 124 -18.13 -15.63 -27.33
C SER A 124 -18.71 -14.30 -27.76
N PHE A 125 -18.13 -13.71 -28.80
CA PHE A 125 -18.57 -12.48 -29.41
C PHE A 125 -19.58 -12.74 -30.54
N PRO A 126 -20.36 -11.72 -30.95
CA PRO A 126 -21.34 -11.85 -32.03
C PRO A 126 -20.75 -12.25 -33.39
N ASP A 127 -19.45 -12.02 -33.59
CA ASP A 127 -18.71 -12.38 -34.81
C ASP A 127 -18.27 -13.85 -34.85
N GLY A 128 -18.59 -14.64 -33.81
CA GLY A 128 -18.21 -16.04 -33.68
C GLY A 128 -16.78 -16.26 -33.18
N SER A 129 -16.05 -15.19 -32.84
CA SER A 129 -14.82 -15.29 -32.06
C SER A 129 -15.14 -15.48 -30.57
N GLY A 130 -14.18 -15.94 -29.79
CA GLY A 130 -14.36 -16.10 -28.36
C GLY A 130 -13.07 -16.41 -27.64
N TYR A 131 -13.13 -16.45 -26.32
CA TYR A 131 -11.99 -16.81 -25.50
C TYR A 131 -12.40 -17.79 -24.40
N THR A 132 -11.44 -18.57 -23.95
CA THR A 132 -11.50 -19.34 -22.71
C THR A 132 -10.37 -18.86 -21.82
N VAL A 133 -10.73 -18.44 -20.61
CA VAL A 133 -9.77 -17.97 -19.61
C VAL A 133 -9.81 -18.84 -18.35
N THR A 134 -8.64 -19.07 -17.77
CA THR A 134 -8.47 -19.87 -16.55
C THR A 134 -7.61 -19.14 -15.53
N ILE A 135 -7.96 -19.24 -14.25
CA ILE A 135 -7.21 -18.73 -13.10
C ILE A 135 -6.80 -19.93 -12.24
N ASP A 136 -5.51 -20.14 -12.07
CA ASP A 136 -4.94 -21.26 -11.33
C ASP A 136 -4.13 -20.78 -10.12
N PHE A 137 -4.46 -21.32 -8.94
CA PHE A 137 -3.79 -21.09 -7.65
C PHE A 137 -3.03 -22.33 -7.13
N SER A 138 -3.10 -23.46 -7.84
CA SER A 138 -2.65 -24.75 -7.34
C SER A 138 -1.13 -24.85 -7.18
N VAL A 139 -0.38 -24.16 -8.04
CA VAL A 139 1.11 -24.13 -8.00
C VAL A 139 1.63 -23.11 -7.00
N ASP A 140 1.01 -21.93 -6.97
CA ASP A 140 1.39 -20.83 -6.09
C ASP A 140 0.12 -20.09 -5.62
N PRO A 141 -0.25 -20.20 -4.33
CA PRO A 141 -1.45 -19.58 -3.82
C PRO A 141 -1.34 -18.05 -3.69
N PHE A 142 -0.12 -17.49 -3.75
CA PHE A 142 0.13 -16.05 -3.63
C PHE A 142 0.29 -15.37 -4.99
N HIS A 143 0.70 -16.13 -6.01
CA HIS A 143 0.91 -15.64 -7.37
C HIS A 143 0.10 -16.46 -8.39
N PRO A 144 -1.22 -16.24 -8.52
CA PRO A 144 -2.04 -17.00 -9.44
C PRO A 144 -1.59 -16.82 -10.88
N THR A 145 -1.71 -17.91 -11.64
CA THR A 145 -1.44 -17.91 -13.07
C THR A 145 -2.76 -17.79 -13.82
N VAL A 146 -2.86 -16.77 -14.67
CA VAL A 146 -4.02 -16.57 -15.54
C VAL A 146 -3.64 -16.95 -16.96
N ILE A 147 -4.41 -17.81 -17.61
CA ILE A 147 -4.18 -18.18 -19.02
C ILE A 147 -5.45 -17.87 -19.79
N SER A 148 -5.36 -16.99 -20.80
CA SER A 148 -6.45 -16.70 -21.73
C SER A 148 -6.08 -17.25 -23.11
N ARG A 149 -7.02 -17.98 -23.72
CA ARG A 149 -6.89 -18.57 -25.06
C ARG A 149 -7.98 -18.02 -25.95
N ALA A 150 -7.60 -17.38 -27.06
CA ALA A 150 -8.53 -16.91 -28.05
C ALA A 150 -8.80 -17.97 -29.12
N HIS A 151 -10.01 -17.92 -29.66
CA HIS A 151 -10.46 -18.71 -30.80
C HIS A 151 -11.12 -17.77 -31.80
N VAL A 152 -10.44 -17.50 -32.91
CA VAL A 152 -10.92 -16.61 -33.96
C VAL A 152 -11.11 -17.39 -35.25
N SER A 153 -12.30 -17.32 -35.83
CA SER A 153 -12.57 -17.95 -37.12
C SER A 153 -12.11 -17.03 -38.26
N PRO A 154 -11.21 -17.47 -39.16
CA PRO A 154 -10.86 -16.68 -40.33
C PRO A 154 -12.05 -16.57 -41.28
N PRO A 155 -12.12 -15.50 -42.10
CA PRO A 155 -13.20 -15.35 -43.07
C PRO A 155 -13.20 -16.53 -44.04
N PRO A 156 -14.36 -16.91 -44.62
CA PRO A 156 -14.51 -18.12 -45.45
C PRO A 156 -13.46 -18.26 -46.57
N MET A 157 -13.02 -17.14 -47.16
CA MET A 157 -12.01 -17.13 -48.23
C MET A 157 -10.59 -17.50 -47.75
N ALA A 158 -10.32 -17.43 -46.45
CA ALA A 158 -9.03 -17.67 -45.82
C ALA A 158 -8.97 -18.96 -44.99
N MET A 159 -10.12 -19.63 -44.84
CA MET A 159 -10.22 -20.95 -44.22
C MET A 159 -9.40 -21.96 -45.02
N ALA A 160 -8.72 -22.86 -44.33
CA ALA A 160 -8.10 -24.00 -44.97
C ALA A 160 -9.19 -24.98 -45.41
N ASN A 161 -9.88 -24.70 -46.52
CA ASN A 161 -10.57 -25.77 -47.21
C ASN A 161 -9.47 -26.71 -47.70
N GLN A 162 -9.38 -27.92 -47.11
CA GLN A 162 -8.60 -28.99 -47.71
C GLN A 162 -9.00 -29.05 -49.18
N PRO A 163 -8.04 -29.13 -50.13
CA PRO A 163 -8.38 -29.17 -51.54
C PRO A 163 -9.43 -30.26 -51.73
N PRO A 164 -10.56 -29.99 -52.39
CA PRO A 164 -11.49 -31.06 -52.72
C PRO A 164 -10.67 -32.05 -53.54
N VAL A 165 -10.39 -33.20 -52.95
CA VAL A 165 -9.84 -34.32 -53.69
C VAL A 165 -10.81 -34.52 -54.85
N PHE A 166 -10.31 -34.45 -56.09
CA PHE A 166 -11.10 -34.61 -57.31
C PHE A 166 -11.71 -36.03 -57.46
N PHE A 167 -11.68 -36.85 -56.40
CA PHE A 167 -12.32 -38.14 -56.28
C PHE A 167 -13.32 -38.10 -55.13
N ALA A 168 -14.59 -38.34 -55.44
CA ALA A 168 -15.71 -38.32 -54.52
C ALA A 168 -15.43 -39.11 -53.23
N ALA A 169 -15.36 -38.42 -52.09
CA ALA A 169 -15.51 -39.00 -50.77
C ALA A 169 -16.84 -38.52 -50.19
N ALA A 170 -17.92 -39.23 -50.53
CA ALA A 170 -19.20 -39.06 -49.85
C ALA A 170 -19.07 -39.61 -48.42
N GLY A 171 -19.28 -38.76 -47.41
CA GLY A 171 -19.44 -39.17 -46.02
C GLY A 171 -18.33 -38.83 -45.03
N VAL A 172 -17.31 -38.06 -45.40
CA VAL A 172 -16.29 -37.59 -44.44
C VAL A 172 -16.66 -36.19 -43.96
N ASN A 173 -17.22 -36.08 -42.76
CA ASN A 173 -17.35 -34.80 -42.06
C ASN A 173 -15.93 -34.33 -41.68
N ALA A 174 -15.30 -33.51 -42.52
CA ALA A 174 -14.14 -32.75 -42.09
C ALA A 174 -14.58 -31.82 -40.93
N PRO A 175 -13.86 -31.71 -39.81
CA PRO A 175 -14.18 -30.74 -38.79
C PRO A 175 -14.03 -29.32 -39.38
N ASN A 176 -15.16 -28.61 -39.48
CA ASN A 176 -15.35 -27.40 -40.28
C ASN A 176 -14.83 -26.08 -39.66
N THR A 177 -13.82 -26.09 -38.79
CA THR A 177 -13.38 -24.85 -38.14
C THR A 177 -11.87 -24.81 -37.93
N SER A 178 -11.11 -24.39 -38.96
CA SER A 178 -9.72 -23.99 -38.76
C SER A 178 -9.69 -22.63 -38.04
N THR A 179 -9.88 -22.62 -36.73
CA THR A 179 -9.74 -21.40 -35.91
C THR A 179 -8.27 -21.03 -35.79
N VAL A 180 -7.99 -19.74 -35.83
CA VAL A 180 -6.69 -19.19 -35.42
C VAL A 180 -6.77 -18.96 -33.92
N SER A 181 -5.85 -19.58 -33.19
CA SER A 181 -5.75 -19.43 -31.74
C SER A 181 -4.44 -18.80 -31.33
N ARG A 182 -4.51 -17.93 -30.32
CA ARG A 182 -3.37 -17.35 -29.60
C ARG A 182 -3.66 -17.51 -28.11
N ALA A 183 -2.62 -17.63 -27.30
CA ALA A 183 -2.77 -17.75 -25.86
C ALA A 183 -1.71 -16.92 -25.15
N VAL A 184 -2.11 -16.32 -24.04
CA VAL A 184 -1.22 -15.55 -23.16
C VAL A 184 -1.35 -16.09 -21.75
N ARG A 185 -0.21 -16.19 -21.09
CA ARG A 185 -0.09 -16.48 -19.66
C ARG A 185 0.31 -15.21 -18.94
N LEU A 186 -0.44 -14.86 -17.91
CA LEU A 186 -0.08 -13.84 -16.94
C LEU A 186 0.29 -14.52 -15.62
N ARG A 187 1.25 -13.92 -14.92
CA ARG A 187 1.44 -14.15 -13.51
C ARG A 187 0.96 -12.92 -12.77
N CYS A 188 0.01 -13.09 -11.87
CA CYS A 188 -0.55 -12.01 -11.08
C CYS A 188 0.03 -12.06 -9.67
N ALA A 189 0.15 -10.90 -9.03
CA ALA A 189 0.49 -10.80 -7.61
C ALA A 189 -0.48 -9.83 -6.94
N ARG A 190 -0.78 -10.06 -5.66
CA ARG A 190 -1.48 -9.07 -4.85
C ARG A 190 -0.56 -7.85 -4.65
N GLY A 191 -0.82 -6.79 -5.39
CA GLY A 191 -0.21 -5.49 -5.23
C GLY A 191 -0.80 -4.83 -4.00
N ASN A 192 -0.03 -4.83 -2.92
CA ASN A 192 -0.34 -4.02 -1.75
C ASN A 192 0.30 -2.64 -1.94
N LEU A 193 -0.47 -1.56 -1.76
CA LEU A 193 0.03 -0.20 -1.87
C LEU A 193 1.03 0.15 -0.76
N LEU A 194 1.01 -0.62 0.34
CA LEU A 194 1.79 -0.37 1.55
C LEU A 194 2.95 -1.38 1.68
N ILE A 195 3.57 -1.81 0.58
CA ILE A 195 4.76 -2.70 0.62
C ILE A 195 6.04 -2.02 1.08
N LYS A 196 6.07 -0.68 1.00
CA LYS A 196 7.18 0.17 1.41
C LYS A 196 6.66 1.20 2.41
N GLY A 197 7.55 1.67 3.28
CA GLY A 197 7.20 2.64 4.31
C GLY A 197 6.79 3.98 3.74
N MET A 198 7.62 4.53 2.85
CA MET A 198 7.43 5.85 2.30
C MET A 198 7.50 5.81 0.78
N VAL A 199 6.45 6.25 0.10
CA VAL A 199 6.38 6.25 -1.37
C VAL A 199 5.84 7.58 -1.87
N ALA A 200 6.51 8.17 -2.86
CA ALA A 200 6.05 9.38 -3.55
C ALA A 200 6.00 9.21 -5.07
N LYS A 201 5.14 9.97 -5.76
CA LYS A 201 5.17 10.06 -7.23
C LYS A 201 6.39 10.86 -7.69
N HIS A 202 6.64 11.98 -7.05
CA HIS A 202 7.69 12.95 -7.39
C HIS A 202 8.73 13.01 -6.27
N LEU A 203 9.06 14.20 -5.78
CA LEU A 203 10.16 14.43 -4.84
C LEU A 203 9.86 13.86 -3.44
N ILE A 204 10.83 13.14 -2.87
CA ILE A 204 10.97 12.95 -1.43
C ILE A 204 12.17 13.76 -0.97
N ASP A 205 11.92 14.76 -0.14
CA ASP A 205 12.93 15.67 0.38
C ASP A 205 13.10 15.47 1.90
N LEU A 206 14.28 14.97 2.28
CA LEU A 206 14.65 14.68 3.66
C LEU A 206 15.61 15.76 4.18
N ASP A 207 15.16 17.01 4.14
CA ASP A 207 15.93 18.22 4.46
C ASP A 207 16.05 18.53 5.97
N GLY A 208 15.49 17.68 6.83
CA GLY A 208 15.53 17.80 8.28
C GLY A 208 16.80 17.25 8.94
N ASN A 209 16.98 17.58 10.23
CA ASN A 209 18.15 17.16 11.01
C ASN A 209 17.89 15.82 11.72
N ASN A 210 18.76 14.81 11.49
CA ASN A 210 18.65 13.46 12.06
C ASN A 210 17.34 12.73 11.70
N ILE A 211 16.89 12.87 10.45
CA ILE A 211 15.79 12.05 9.96
C ILE A 211 16.21 10.58 10.01
N LEU A 212 15.30 9.73 10.45
CA LEU A 212 15.53 8.28 10.52
C LEU A 212 14.36 7.55 9.88
N THR A 213 14.66 6.50 9.13
CA THR A 213 13.65 5.58 8.62
C THR A 213 14.05 4.15 8.94
N ASP A 214 13.19 3.39 9.61
CA ASP A 214 13.39 1.98 9.93
C ASP A 214 12.09 1.16 9.76
N SER A 215 12.10 -0.10 10.21
CA SER A 215 10.88 -0.92 10.26
C SER A 215 10.71 -1.72 11.54
N PHE A 216 9.48 -2.18 11.77
CA PHE A 216 9.13 -3.24 12.70
C PHE A 216 7.89 -3.99 12.18
N ASP A 217 7.47 -5.06 12.86
CA ASP A 217 6.25 -5.77 12.50
C ASP A 217 5.30 -5.79 13.70
N SER A 218 4.19 -5.06 13.61
CA SER A 218 3.19 -5.01 14.69
C SER A 218 2.47 -6.35 14.91
N SER A 219 2.45 -7.23 13.90
CA SER A 219 1.84 -8.55 14.01
C SER A 219 2.75 -9.61 14.65
N ASP A 220 4.06 -9.33 14.73
CA ASP A 220 5.06 -10.25 15.27
C ASP A 220 5.47 -9.85 16.71
N PRO A 221 5.17 -10.69 17.74
CA PRO A 221 5.59 -10.44 19.12
C PRO A 221 7.11 -10.43 19.35
N ALA A 222 7.91 -10.93 18.41
CA ALA A 222 9.38 -10.87 18.48
C ALA A 222 9.94 -9.53 17.96
N LYS A 223 9.13 -8.75 17.23
CA LYS A 223 9.51 -7.46 16.64
C LYS A 223 8.73 -6.28 17.18
N SER A 224 7.75 -6.53 18.06
CA SER A 224 6.91 -5.49 18.66
C SER A 224 6.58 -5.79 20.12
N VAL A 225 6.27 -4.75 20.89
CA VAL A 225 5.78 -4.89 22.27
C VAL A 225 4.28 -4.61 22.26
N ALA A 226 3.47 -5.68 22.29
CA ALA A 226 2.01 -5.61 22.17
C ALA A 226 1.54 -4.84 20.92
N GLY A 227 2.19 -5.08 19.78
CA GLY A 227 1.87 -4.45 18.49
C GLY A 227 2.42 -3.04 18.30
N ARG A 228 3.17 -2.51 19.27
CA ARG A 228 3.76 -1.17 19.21
C ARG A 228 5.26 -1.22 18.90
N TYR A 229 5.73 -0.21 18.17
CA TYR A 229 7.15 0.02 17.95
C TYR A 229 7.86 0.35 19.27
N ASN A 230 9.06 -0.19 19.44
CA ASN A 230 9.93 0.11 20.57
C ASN A 230 11.39 -0.04 20.14
N ALA A 231 12.07 1.09 19.96
CA ALA A 231 13.47 1.15 19.51
C ALA A 231 14.45 0.39 20.42
N ALA A 232 14.16 0.22 21.72
CA ALA A 232 15.01 -0.54 22.63
C ALA A 232 14.81 -2.05 22.52
N PHE A 233 13.75 -2.50 21.86
CA PHE A 233 13.39 -3.90 21.71
C PHE A 233 13.79 -4.45 20.34
N TYR A 234 13.36 -3.80 19.27
CA TYR A 234 13.66 -4.22 17.90
C TYR A 234 13.66 -3.02 16.95
N VAL A 235 14.64 -3.00 16.05
CA VAL A 235 14.75 -2.05 14.95
C VAL A 235 15.13 -2.82 13.70
N GLY A 236 14.32 -2.70 12.63
CA GLY A 236 14.46 -3.44 11.39
C GLY A 236 15.07 -2.63 10.25
N ASP A 237 15.54 -3.33 9.23
CA ASP A 237 16.18 -2.77 8.04
C ASP A 237 15.25 -2.68 6.81
N ASN A 238 13.91 -2.70 6.99
CA ASN A 238 12.94 -2.61 5.90
C ASN A 238 12.23 -1.25 5.84
N GLY A 239 12.86 -0.19 6.35
CA GLY A 239 12.39 1.20 6.25
C GLY A 239 12.52 1.75 4.84
N ASP A 240 11.95 1.04 3.87
CA ASP A 240 12.13 1.30 2.44
C ASP A 240 11.47 2.63 2.02
N VAL A 241 12.22 3.40 1.21
CA VAL A 241 11.78 4.68 0.65
C VAL A 241 11.79 4.59 -0.87
N ALA A 242 10.72 5.00 -1.53
CA ALA A 242 10.64 4.95 -2.98
C ALA A 242 10.00 6.18 -3.63
N SER A 243 10.50 6.55 -4.80
CA SER A 243 9.99 7.65 -5.62
C SER A 243 10.01 7.25 -7.09
N ASN A 244 9.09 7.74 -7.94
CA ASN A 244 9.27 7.57 -9.39
C ASN A 244 10.25 8.61 -9.98
N ASP A 245 10.54 9.69 -9.27
CA ASP A 245 11.45 10.76 -9.68
C ASP A 245 12.67 10.81 -8.74
N THR A 246 12.70 11.74 -7.80
CA THR A 246 13.92 12.05 -7.04
C THR A 246 13.74 11.84 -5.54
N ILE A 247 14.77 11.30 -4.91
CA ILE A 247 14.94 11.26 -3.45
C ILE A 247 16.13 12.17 -3.12
N ALA A 248 15.86 13.28 -2.45
CA ALA A 248 16.86 14.25 -2.03
C ALA A 248 17.06 14.22 -0.52
N ASN A 249 18.31 14.44 -0.11
CA ASN A 249 18.75 14.65 1.27
C ASN A 249 19.86 15.70 1.17
N SER A 250 19.46 16.95 0.96
CA SER A 250 20.29 17.96 0.30
C SER A 250 21.16 18.79 1.26
N ILE A 251 20.92 18.72 2.57
CA ILE A 251 21.56 19.61 3.56
C ILE A 251 22.73 18.91 4.31
N GLY A 252 23.90 19.53 4.29
CA GLY A 252 25.15 18.97 4.86
C GLY A 252 25.28 18.97 6.39
N THR A 253 24.37 19.59 7.15
CA THR A 253 24.54 19.84 8.60
C THR A 253 23.66 18.97 9.52
N GLY A 254 22.83 18.10 8.96
CA GLY A 254 21.97 17.15 9.65
C GLY A 254 21.34 16.29 8.57
N ASN A 255 21.51 14.97 8.62
CA ASN A 255 21.25 14.13 7.44
C ASN A 255 20.31 12.98 7.79
N ALA A 256 19.61 12.48 6.77
CA ALA A 256 18.74 11.32 6.89
C ALA A 256 19.51 9.98 6.88
N ASN A 257 19.19 9.11 7.83
CA ASN A 257 19.62 7.71 7.87
C ASN A 257 18.44 6.81 7.49
N ILE A 258 18.53 6.18 6.32
CA ILE A 258 17.53 5.24 5.81
C ILE A 258 18.03 3.82 6.08
N TYR A 259 17.41 3.16 7.06
CA TYR A 259 17.59 1.73 7.34
C TYR A 259 16.61 0.92 6.51
N GLY A 260 16.87 0.91 5.20
CA GLY A 260 15.99 0.39 4.18
C GLY A 260 16.55 0.60 2.78
N HIS A 261 15.90 0.01 1.79
CA HIS A 261 16.27 0.18 0.39
C HIS A 261 15.64 1.46 -0.16
N VAL A 262 16.41 2.15 -1.00
CA VAL A 262 15.90 3.26 -1.81
C VAL A 262 15.58 2.79 -3.22
N THR A 263 14.42 3.15 -3.75
CA THR A 263 14.06 2.81 -5.14
C THR A 263 13.57 4.06 -5.86
N THR A 264 14.19 4.38 -6.99
CA THR A 264 13.79 5.51 -7.85
C THR A 264 13.23 5.01 -9.17
N GLY A 265 12.55 5.86 -9.94
CA GLY A 265 12.12 5.50 -11.29
C GLY A 265 13.28 5.48 -12.28
N PRO A 266 13.06 5.03 -13.52
CA PRO A 266 14.06 5.13 -14.58
C PRO A 266 14.37 6.61 -14.80
N ASN A 267 15.61 7.04 -14.52
CA ASN A 267 16.13 8.43 -14.50
C ASN A 267 16.00 9.19 -13.17
N GLY A 268 15.42 8.57 -12.16
CA GLY A 268 15.39 9.15 -10.84
C GLY A 268 16.77 9.21 -10.18
N THR A 269 16.94 10.14 -9.25
CA THR A 269 18.21 10.34 -8.54
C THR A 269 18.04 10.17 -7.05
N VAL A 270 19.07 9.61 -6.39
CA VAL A 270 19.16 9.56 -4.93
C VAL A 270 20.39 10.37 -4.53
N THR A 271 20.17 11.45 -3.79
CA THR A 271 21.24 12.22 -3.18
C THR A 271 21.25 11.94 -1.68
N VAL A 272 22.42 11.63 -1.14
CA VAL A 272 22.62 11.43 0.31
C VAL A 272 23.59 12.51 0.80
N GLY A 273 23.20 13.22 1.85
CA GLY A 273 24.06 14.24 2.44
C GLY A 273 25.24 13.64 3.23
N SER A 274 26.23 14.48 3.55
CA SER A 274 27.55 14.03 4.04
C SER A 274 27.56 13.22 5.34
N GLN A 275 26.53 13.30 6.19
CA GLN A 275 26.40 12.51 7.42
C GLN A 275 25.23 11.50 7.37
N GLY A 276 24.55 11.39 6.22
CA GLY A 276 23.42 10.48 6.04
C GLY A 276 23.85 9.17 5.42
N GLY A 277 23.01 8.16 5.45
CA GLY A 277 23.33 6.88 4.86
C GLY A 277 22.10 6.10 4.41
N VAL A 278 22.31 5.18 3.47
CA VAL A 278 21.30 4.18 3.07
C VAL A 278 21.90 2.80 3.22
N GLY A 279 21.24 1.93 3.96
CA GLY A 279 21.75 0.57 4.18
C GLY A 279 21.28 -0.05 5.49
N PRO A 280 21.77 -1.25 5.84
CA PRO A 280 21.39 -1.93 7.06
C PRO A 280 22.12 -1.33 8.27
N HIS A 281 21.54 -1.50 9.46
CA HIS A 281 22.10 -1.02 10.73
C HIS A 281 23.56 -1.48 10.98
N CYS A 282 23.94 -2.67 10.53
CA CYS A 282 25.28 -3.22 10.76
C CYS A 282 26.39 -2.47 10.03
N CYS A 283 26.06 -1.81 8.93
CA CYS A 283 27.02 -1.59 7.85
C CYS A 283 26.80 -0.27 7.08
N GLN A 284 25.92 0.60 7.57
CA GLN A 284 25.67 1.92 6.97
C GLN A 284 26.89 2.84 7.14
N VAL A 285 27.26 3.56 6.09
CA VAL A 285 28.38 4.50 6.07
C VAL A 285 27.88 5.90 5.72
N ALA A 286 28.28 6.89 6.51
CA ALA A 286 27.96 8.30 6.28
C ALA A 286 28.39 8.78 4.87
N GLY A 287 27.51 9.50 4.19
CA GLY A 287 27.67 10.01 2.83
C GLY A 287 27.51 8.96 1.73
N HIS A 288 27.15 7.71 2.04
CA HIS A 288 27.14 6.61 1.08
C HIS A 288 25.84 5.80 1.09
N ILE A 289 25.55 5.23 -0.09
CA ILE A 289 24.54 4.19 -0.26
C ILE A 289 25.26 2.84 -0.26
N THR A 290 24.82 1.92 0.59
CA THR A 290 25.36 0.57 0.68
C THR A 290 25.12 -0.18 -0.65
N GLN A 291 26.11 -0.94 -1.12
CA GLN A 291 25.99 -1.67 -2.39
C GLN A 291 24.78 -2.62 -2.37
N GLY A 292 23.90 -2.51 -3.37
CA GLY A 292 22.68 -3.32 -3.49
C GLY A 292 21.45 -2.73 -2.77
N TRP A 293 21.60 -1.60 -2.08
CA TRP A 293 20.51 -0.94 -1.34
C TRP A 293 19.83 0.20 -2.10
N SER A 294 20.18 0.39 -3.38
CA SER A 294 19.50 1.29 -4.29
C SER A 294 19.11 0.59 -5.59
N ALA A 295 17.91 0.87 -6.08
CA ALA A 295 17.43 0.45 -7.40
C ALA A 295 16.75 1.60 -8.14
N ASN A 296 16.64 1.50 -9.47
CA ASN A 296 16.01 2.49 -10.36
C ASN A 296 14.81 1.89 -11.11
N THR A 297 14.08 1.00 -10.45
CA THR A 297 13.00 0.20 -11.02
C THR A 297 11.62 0.58 -10.47
N ALA A 298 11.49 1.72 -9.78
CA ALA A 298 10.18 2.19 -9.31
C ALA A 298 9.30 2.54 -10.51
N ASN A 299 8.07 2.03 -10.50
CA ASN A 299 7.03 2.43 -11.43
C ASN A 299 5.69 2.26 -10.72
N PHE A 300 5.45 3.11 -9.73
CA PHE A 300 4.24 3.04 -8.93
C PHE A 300 3.22 4.04 -9.47
N GLU A 301 2.01 3.56 -9.79
CA GLU A 301 0.88 4.42 -10.11
C GLU A 301 -0.11 4.35 -8.95
N PHE A 302 -0.60 5.51 -8.51
CA PHE A 302 -1.54 5.59 -7.41
C PHE A 302 -2.93 5.85 -7.96
N PRO A 303 -3.90 4.95 -7.75
CA PRO A 303 -5.26 5.18 -8.21
C PRO A 303 -5.90 6.30 -7.40
N ASP A 304 -6.67 7.15 -8.09
CA ASP A 304 -7.47 8.19 -7.46
C ASP A 304 -8.44 7.61 -6.43
N GLN A 305 -8.47 8.23 -5.25
CA GLN A 305 -9.44 7.90 -4.21
C GLN A 305 -10.70 8.75 -4.38
N LEU A 306 -11.87 8.13 -4.35
CA LEU A 306 -13.15 8.83 -4.37
C LEU A 306 -13.81 8.76 -3.00
N MET A 307 -14.70 9.70 -2.71
CA MET A 307 -15.51 9.61 -1.48
C MET A 307 -16.43 8.38 -1.56
N PRO A 308 -16.47 7.53 -0.52
CA PRO A 308 -17.27 6.30 -0.52
C PRO A 308 -18.78 6.57 -0.48
N TYR A 309 -19.19 7.73 0.00
CA TYR A 309 -20.58 8.16 0.10
C TYR A 309 -20.66 9.69 0.22
N THR A 310 -21.80 10.27 -0.14
CA THR A 310 -22.07 11.73 -0.09
C THR A 310 -23.08 12.11 1.01
N THR A 311 -23.72 11.12 1.64
CA THR A 311 -24.68 11.29 2.73
C THR A 311 -24.46 10.21 3.78
N ALA A 312 -24.36 10.60 5.05
CA ALA A 312 -24.19 9.70 6.18
C ALA A 312 -24.64 10.38 7.49
N GLN A 313 -24.47 9.72 8.64
CA GLN A 313 -24.83 10.29 9.93
C GLN A 313 -23.88 11.42 10.33
N LEU A 314 -24.37 12.42 11.07
CA LEU A 314 -23.50 13.44 11.67
C LEU A 314 -22.87 12.89 12.96
N PRO A 315 -21.63 13.27 13.30
CA PRO A 315 -21.03 12.93 14.57
C PRO A 315 -21.87 13.41 15.76
N GLN A 316 -21.87 12.64 16.84
CA GLN A 316 -22.59 13.01 18.07
C GLN A 316 -21.71 13.87 18.97
N GLN A 317 -22.33 14.74 19.78
CA GLN A 317 -21.64 15.51 20.83
C GLN A 317 -22.00 14.95 22.20
N GLY A 318 -21.06 14.97 23.14
CA GLY A 318 -21.37 14.55 24.51
C GLY A 318 -20.17 14.33 25.41
N THR A 319 -20.47 14.00 26.67
CA THR A 319 -19.48 13.61 27.67
C THR A 319 -19.33 12.10 27.67
N MET A 320 -18.11 11.62 27.45
CA MET A 320 -17.80 10.19 27.47
C MET A 320 -16.58 9.94 28.36
N SER A 321 -16.67 8.88 29.17
CA SER A 321 -15.54 8.34 29.92
C SER A 321 -14.78 7.37 29.03
N VAL A 322 -13.51 7.66 28.74
CA VAL A 322 -12.65 6.72 28.02
C VAL A 322 -11.70 6.08 29.02
N THR A 323 -11.70 4.75 29.01
CA THR A 323 -10.87 3.90 29.87
C THR A 323 -9.70 3.40 29.03
N ASN A 324 -8.54 4.03 29.21
CA ASN A 324 -7.31 3.71 28.48
C ASN A 324 -6.52 2.66 29.28
N TYR A 325 -5.95 1.66 28.60
CA TYR A 325 -4.97 0.76 29.21
C TYR A 325 -3.57 1.22 28.76
N ALA A 326 -2.75 1.65 29.72
CA ALA A 326 -1.39 2.09 29.47
C ALA A 326 -0.40 1.02 29.93
N LEU A 327 0.57 0.71 29.06
CA LEU A 327 1.75 -0.09 29.37
C LEU A 327 2.78 0.84 30.01
N SER A 328 3.03 0.70 31.31
CA SER A 328 4.06 1.45 32.01
C SER A 328 4.99 0.49 32.72
N THR A 329 6.16 0.25 32.14
CA THR A 329 7.29 -0.31 32.90
C THR A 329 7.87 0.80 33.78
N ASN A 330 7.71 0.66 35.09
CA ASN A 330 8.20 1.56 36.16
C ASN A 330 7.36 2.82 36.43
N ASN A 331 6.11 2.64 36.87
CA ASN A 331 5.36 3.76 37.47
C ASN A 331 5.75 3.93 38.95
N ILE A 332 6.07 5.16 39.35
CA ILE A 332 6.33 5.55 40.74
C ILE A 332 5.00 6.00 41.35
N SER A 333 4.42 5.17 42.22
CA SER A 333 3.16 5.51 42.90
C SER A 333 3.43 6.02 44.31
N SER A 334 2.65 7.01 44.76
CA SER A 334 2.73 7.59 46.11
C SER A 334 1.37 7.55 46.79
N THR A 335 1.31 7.03 48.02
CA THR A 335 0.07 6.86 48.81
C THR A 335 0.30 7.20 50.29
N THR A 336 -0.75 7.58 51.00
CA THR A 336 -0.71 7.86 52.44
C THR A 336 -0.95 6.62 53.31
N ASN A 337 -1.35 5.49 52.70
CA ASN A 337 -1.58 4.22 53.38
C ASN A 337 -0.51 3.20 52.99
N TYR A 338 -0.03 2.40 53.94
CA TYR A 338 0.97 1.38 53.64
C TYR A 338 0.38 0.29 52.73
N PRO A 339 1.02 -0.05 51.59
CA PRO A 339 0.47 -1.01 50.64
C PRO A 339 0.46 -2.44 51.20
N ASN A 340 -0.65 -3.15 51.01
CA ASN A 340 -0.83 -4.55 51.39
C ASN A 340 -1.57 -5.32 50.27
N PRO A 341 -0.95 -6.33 49.62
CA PRO A 341 0.37 -6.90 49.91
C PRO A 341 1.54 -5.97 49.53
N VAL A 342 2.72 -6.19 50.14
CA VAL A 342 3.91 -5.36 49.92
C VAL A 342 4.46 -5.58 48.50
N PRO A 343 4.69 -4.51 47.71
CA PRO A 343 5.26 -4.61 46.37
C PRO A 343 6.67 -5.21 46.36
N TYR A 344 6.99 -5.99 45.33
CA TYR A 344 8.26 -6.72 45.17
C TYR A 344 9.51 -5.79 45.12
N GLY A 345 9.32 -4.53 44.73
CA GLY A 345 10.37 -3.50 44.67
C GLY A 345 10.63 -2.75 45.98
N GLY A 346 9.95 -3.12 47.07
CA GLY A 346 10.03 -2.41 48.35
C GLY A 346 9.26 -1.09 48.39
N VAL A 347 9.18 -0.49 49.57
CA VAL A 347 8.46 0.77 49.83
C VAL A 347 9.40 1.76 50.49
N ILE A 348 9.50 2.96 49.94
CA ILE A 348 10.21 4.10 50.53
C ILE A 348 9.19 4.90 51.35
N THR A 349 9.47 5.12 52.64
CA THR A 349 8.62 5.92 53.52
C THR A 349 9.23 7.30 53.72
N GLN A 350 8.52 8.34 53.31
CA GLN A 350 8.87 9.73 53.56
C GLN A 350 8.00 10.29 54.69
N THR A 351 8.65 10.80 55.73
CA THR A 351 7.98 11.47 56.86
C THR A 351 8.11 12.97 56.71
N THR A 352 6.98 13.67 56.72
CA THR A 352 6.92 15.14 56.81
C THR A 352 6.17 15.55 58.07
N TYR A 353 6.44 16.73 58.60
CA TYR A 353 5.75 17.23 59.79
C TYR A 353 4.78 18.34 59.41
N VAL A 354 3.50 18.13 59.70
CA VAL A 354 2.44 19.11 59.42
C VAL A 354 2.03 19.78 60.72
N THR A 355 1.93 21.11 60.70
CA THR A 355 1.53 21.92 61.86
C THR A 355 0.17 22.56 61.62
N LYS A 356 -0.79 22.35 62.52
CA LYS A 356 -2.14 22.94 62.48
C LYS A 356 -2.48 23.64 63.80
N ASN A 357 -3.35 24.63 63.74
CA ASN A 357 -3.86 25.35 64.92
C ASN A 357 -5.07 24.65 65.58
N THR A 358 -5.59 23.58 64.97
CA THR A 358 -6.68 22.75 65.47
C THR A 358 -6.22 21.31 65.69
N TRP A 359 -6.85 20.61 66.64
CA TRP A 359 -6.47 19.25 67.00
C TRP A 359 -6.68 18.28 65.82
N PRO A 360 -5.63 17.62 65.29
CA PRO A 360 -5.71 16.88 64.04
C PRO A 360 -6.15 15.40 64.18
N ASN A 361 -6.47 14.90 65.39
CA ASN A 361 -6.80 13.49 65.66
C ASN A 361 -5.90 12.48 64.90
N ALA A 362 -4.58 12.73 64.90
CA ALA A 362 -3.60 11.92 64.20
C ALA A 362 -2.64 11.23 65.20
N PRO A 363 -2.22 9.97 64.95
CA PRO A 363 -1.21 9.29 65.76
C PRO A 363 0.11 10.07 65.79
N GLY A 364 0.76 10.12 66.96
CA GLY A 364 2.05 10.81 67.12
C GLY A 364 1.97 12.34 67.12
N THR A 365 0.78 12.92 67.35
CA THR A 365 0.60 14.38 67.48
C THR A 365 1.32 14.91 68.72
N SER A 366 2.21 15.89 68.54
CA SER A 366 2.81 16.69 69.60
C SER A 366 2.11 18.05 69.72
N THR A 367 1.93 18.52 70.96
CA THR A 367 1.37 19.86 71.23
C THR A 367 2.49 20.87 71.34
N ASN A 368 2.45 21.92 70.53
CA ASN A 368 3.40 23.03 70.61
C ASN A 368 2.84 24.13 71.51
N CYS A 369 3.64 24.51 72.50
CA CYS A 369 3.24 25.47 73.51
C CYS A 369 3.69 26.87 73.12
N SER A 370 2.83 27.85 73.37
CA SER A 370 3.18 29.26 73.24
C SER A 370 4.30 29.61 74.23
N SER A 371 5.25 30.44 73.78
CA SER A 371 6.28 31.02 74.65
C SER A 371 5.73 32.11 75.59
N THR A 372 4.47 32.51 75.39
CA THR A 372 3.80 33.54 76.19
C THR A 372 3.02 32.90 77.33
N VAL A 373 3.21 33.43 78.54
CA VAL A 373 2.42 33.04 79.72
C VAL A 373 1.14 33.87 79.75
N TYR A 374 0.00 33.19 79.76
CA TYR A 374 -1.32 33.80 79.92
C TYR A 374 -1.72 33.83 81.40
N THR A 375 -2.58 34.78 81.78
CA THR A 375 -3.06 34.96 83.15
C THR A 375 -4.57 35.22 83.19
N ALA A 376 -5.28 34.61 84.15
CA ALA A 376 -6.71 34.84 84.39
C ALA A 376 -7.11 34.57 85.85
N ALA A 377 -8.25 35.11 86.27
CA ALA A 377 -8.80 34.89 87.62
C ALA A 377 -9.41 33.49 87.81
N THR A 378 -9.78 32.82 86.72
CA THR A 378 -10.36 31.47 86.73
C THR A 378 -9.41 30.46 86.11
N LYS A 379 -9.49 29.20 86.54
CA LYS A 379 -8.69 28.12 85.98
C LYS A 379 -9.02 27.95 84.49
N PRO A 380 -8.02 27.88 83.59
CA PRO A 380 -8.27 27.73 82.17
C PRO A 380 -8.98 26.40 81.86
N ALA A 381 -9.85 26.39 80.84
CA ALA A 381 -10.61 25.22 80.44
C ALA A 381 -9.68 24.11 79.89
N ALA A 382 -10.00 22.85 80.17
CA ALA A 382 -9.25 21.72 79.65
C ALA A 382 -9.16 21.79 78.10
N GLY A 383 -7.96 21.59 77.56
CA GLY A 383 -7.70 21.70 76.12
C GLY A 383 -7.28 23.09 75.63
N THR A 384 -7.11 24.08 76.51
CA THR A 384 -6.63 25.44 76.13
C THR A 384 -5.19 25.74 76.58
N TYR A 385 -4.58 24.85 77.36
CA TYR A 385 -3.28 25.06 77.99
C TYR A 385 -2.35 23.86 77.80
N CYS A 386 -1.04 24.15 77.80
CA CYS A 386 0.04 23.19 77.85
C CYS A 386 0.49 22.92 79.28
N GLY A 387 0.76 21.66 79.61
CA GLY A 387 1.25 21.25 80.93
C GLY A 387 0.23 21.49 82.05
N THR A 388 0.71 21.74 83.27
CA THR A 388 -0.14 21.98 84.43
C THR A 388 -0.21 23.49 84.73
N PRO A 389 -1.39 24.13 84.67
CA PRO A 389 -1.55 25.51 85.11
C PRO A 389 -1.16 25.65 86.57
N TRP A 390 -0.50 26.74 86.92
CA TRP A 390 -0.12 27.04 88.31
C TRP A 390 -0.78 28.32 88.77
N GLN A 391 -0.88 28.46 90.08
CA GLN A 391 -1.52 29.61 90.70
C GLN A 391 -0.47 30.36 91.51
N THR A 392 -0.47 31.68 91.40
CA THR A 392 0.36 32.54 92.26
C THR A 392 -0.55 33.45 93.07
N GLY A 393 -0.36 33.46 94.40
CA GLY A 393 -1.14 34.27 95.34
C GLY A 393 -1.19 33.62 96.71
N ASN A 394 -0.93 34.39 97.78
CA ASN A 394 -1.00 33.93 99.17
C ASN A 394 -2.41 34.20 99.73
N GLY A 395 -2.99 33.21 100.41
CA GLY A 395 -4.43 33.08 100.68
C GLY A 395 -5.08 34.07 101.65
N ALA A 396 -4.95 35.38 101.43
CA ALA A 396 -5.61 36.39 102.26
C ALA A 396 -6.60 37.31 101.51
N ASN A 397 -6.40 37.60 100.21
CA ASN A 397 -7.21 38.61 99.49
C ASN A 397 -7.83 38.14 98.16
N ASN A 398 -8.17 36.85 98.01
CA ASN A 398 -8.90 36.26 96.86
C ASN A 398 -8.42 36.60 95.43
N SER A 399 -7.23 37.17 95.25
CA SER A 399 -6.68 37.57 93.94
C SER A 399 -5.73 36.52 93.38
N SER A 400 -6.19 35.27 93.35
CA SER A 400 -5.34 34.16 92.92
C SER A 400 -5.36 34.06 91.40
N ALA A 401 -4.28 34.52 90.75
CA ALA A 401 -4.15 34.45 89.30
C ALA A 401 -3.65 33.08 88.86
N TRP A 402 -4.35 32.48 87.90
CA TRP A 402 -3.92 31.28 87.20
C TRP A 402 -3.02 31.67 86.05
N HIS A 403 -1.86 31.04 85.99
CA HIS A 403 -0.88 31.20 84.92
C HIS A 403 -0.75 29.89 84.14
N TRP A 404 -0.63 30.00 82.81
CA TRP A 404 -0.43 28.84 81.93
C TRP A 404 0.25 29.22 80.61
N TYR A 405 0.85 28.24 79.96
CA TYR A 405 1.27 28.35 78.55
C TYR A 405 0.11 27.96 77.65
N GLY A 406 -0.29 28.84 76.73
CA GLY A 406 -1.36 28.54 75.77
C GLY A 406 -0.92 27.50 74.74
N ILE A 407 -1.88 26.76 74.17
CA ILE A 407 -1.59 25.90 73.03
C ILE A 407 -1.45 26.76 71.78
N ALA A 408 -0.29 26.73 71.13
CA ALA A 408 -0.03 27.51 69.91
C ALA A 408 -0.44 26.73 68.65
N SER A 409 -0.08 25.45 68.59
CA SER A 409 -0.38 24.57 67.46
C SER A 409 -0.15 23.10 67.83
N TYR A 410 -0.51 22.21 66.92
CA TYR A 410 -0.26 20.78 66.99
C TYR A 410 0.54 20.36 65.77
N THR A 411 1.63 19.64 65.99
CA THR A 411 2.45 19.07 64.90
C THR A 411 2.32 17.56 64.91
N TYR A 412 2.11 16.95 63.76
CA TYR A 412 2.04 15.49 63.63
C TYR A 412 2.81 15.01 62.40
N PRO A 413 3.38 13.80 62.44
CA PRO A 413 4.03 13.21 61.28
C PRO A 413 2.99 12.77 60.25
N ALA A 414 3.15 13.21 59.01
CA ALA A 414 2.43 12.75 57.84
C ALA A 414 3.36 11.85 57.01
N LEU A 415 2.96 10.59 56.84
CA LEU A 415 3.71 9.57 56.11
C LEU A 415 3.23 9.51 54.67
N THR A 416 4.17 9.53 53.73
CA THR A 416 3.93 9.23 52.31
C THR A 416 4.78 8.03 51.94
N TYR A 417 4.16 7.01 51.36
CA TYR A 417 4.81 5.79 50.92
C TYR A 417 4.94 5.82 49.40
N THR A 418 6.16 5.71 48.89
CA THR A 418 6.47 5.70 47.47
C THR A 418 7.07 4.36 47.09
N TYR A 419 6.55 3.72 46.04
CA TYR A 419 7.04 2.42 45.58
C TYR A 419 6.91 2.25 44.07
N ASN A 420 7.77 1.40 43.52
CA ASN A 420 7.74 1.05 42.11
C ASN A 420 6.68 -0.04 41.87
N LEU A 421 5.76 0.25 40.96
CA LEU A 421 4.82 -0.75 40.46
C LEU A 421 5.33 -1.30 39.13
N TYR A 422 5.61 -2.60 39.10
CA TYR A 422 5.70 -3.37 37.87
C TYR A 422 4.28 -3.79 37.49
N SER A 423 3.49 -2.82 37.03
CA SER A 423 2.14 -3.07 36.52
C SER A 423 2.24 -3.33 35.03
N THR A 424 1.79 -4.50 34.58
CA THR A 424 1.70 -4.79 33.16
C THR A 424 0.52 -4.08 32.48
N ASN A 425 -0.41 -3.45 33.21
CA ASN A 425 -1.50 -2.61 32.66
C ASN A 425 -2.09 -1.75 33.79
N TYR A 426 -2.05 -0.42 33.70
CA TYR A 426 -2.90 0.44 34.54
C TYR A 426 -3.98 1.12 33.70
N THR A 427 -5.15 1.28 34.31
CA THR A 427 -6.35 1.80 33.67
C THR A 427 -6.55 3.28 34.04
N VAL A 428 -6.48 4.17 33.06
CA VAL A 428 -6.79 5.60 33.24
C VAL A 428 -8.16 5.87 32.64
N THR A 429 -9.16 6.13 33.47
CA THR A 429 -10.47 6.60 33.03
C THR A 429 -10.48 8.13 33.04
N THR A 430 -10.57 8.75 31.86
CA THR A 430 -10.69 10.21 31.74
C THR A 430 -12.10 10.56 31.28
N VAL A 431 -12.79 11.44 32.02
CA VAL A 431 -14.09 11.99 31.62
C VAL A 431 -13.85 13.26 30.82
N THR A 432 -14.20 13.26 29.53
CA THR A 432 -13.96 14.39 28.63
C THR A 432 -15.23 14.73 27.86
N ASN A 433 -15.44 16.02 27.61
CA ASN A 433 -16.45 16.49 26.66
C ASN A 433 -15.87 16.41 25.24
N TRP A 434 -16.56 15.70 24.36
CA TRP A 434 -16.16 15.44 22.98
C TRP A 434 -17.09 16.18 22.02
N ASP A 435 -16.48 16.85 21.04
CA ASP A 435 -17.17 17.58 19.98
C ASP A 435 -17.68 16.63 18.89
N ASN A 436 -16.96 15.51 18.68
CA ASN A 436 -17.36 14.47 17.75
C ASN A 436 -17.19 13.09 18.41
N ILE A 437 -18.26 12.31 18.51
CA ILE A 437 -18.26 10.93 19.00
C ILE A 437 -18.73 10.05 17.85
N LEU A 438 -17.86 9.11 17.46
CA LEU A 438 -18.07 8.15 16.39
C LEU A 438 -18.10 6.74 17.01
N VAL A 439 -19.27 6.11 16.93
CA VAL A 439 -19.41 4.67 17.21
C VAL A 439 -19.29 3.89 15.90
N SER A 440 -19.56 2.60 15.89
CA SER A 440 -19.53 1.83 14.64
C SER A 440 -20.56 2.36 13.63
N GLY A 441 -20.13 2.70 12.42
CA GLY A 441 -21.00 3.25 11.38
C GLY A 441 -20.31 4.21 10.40
N ASP A 442 -21.11 4.78 9.48
CA ASP A 442 -20.65 5.75 8.49
C ASP A 442 -21.06 7.17 8.89
N TYR A 443 -20.10 8.10 8.83
CA TYR A 443 -20.28 9.49 9.23
C TYR A 443 -19.80 10.48 8.17
N ILE A 444 -20.38 11.69 8.16
CA ILE A 444 -19.97 12.78 7.28
C ILE A 444 -19.97 14.14 8.00
N MET A 445 -18.95 14.97 7.73
CA MET A 445 -18.87 16.36 8.19
C MET A 445 -19.47 17.31 7.14
N SER A 446 -20.80 17.39 7.06
CA SER A 446 -21.49 18.07 5.93
C SER A 446 -21.38 19.59 5.89
N GLY A 447 -20.86 20.26 6.93
CA GLY A 447 -20.88 21.72 7.05
C GLY A 447 -19.58 22.40 7.48
N GLY A 448 -18.48 21.67 7.59
CA GLY A 448 -17.21 22.24 8.08
C GLY A 448 -16.01 21.32 7.89
N VAL A 449 -14.88 21.75 8.44
CA VAL A 449 -13.64 20.97 8.56
C VAL A 449 -13.67 20.14 9.84
N LEU A 450 -12.88 19.07 9.90
CA LEU A 450 -12.70 18.34 11.15
C LEU A 450 -11.73 19.08 12.08
N SER A 451 -12.21 19.49 13.25
CA SER A 451 -11.45 20.15 14.32
C SER A 451 -12.04 19.78 15.69
N GLY A 452 -11.41 20.25 16.78
CA GLY A 452 -11.87 19.97 18.15
C GLY A 452 -11.49 18.58 18.65
N LYS A 453 -12.25 18.08 19.64
CA LYS A 453 -12.05 16.77 20.27
C LYS A 453 -12.93 15.72 19.62
N THR A 454 -12.32 14.74 18.97
CA THR A 454 -13.00 13.63 18.30
C THR A 454 -12.66 12.29 18.97
N LEU A 455 -13.66 11.50 19.33
CA LEU A 455 -13.52 10.16 19.91
C LEU A 455 -14.12 9.12 18.97
N VAL A 456 -13.35 8.07 18.68
CA VAL A 456 -13.79 6.88 17.95
C VAL A 456 -13.76 5.67 18.88
N THR A 457 -14.90 5.01 19.08
CA THR A 457 -15.02 3.84 19.98
C THR A 457 -15.31 2.52 19.27
N GLY A 458 -15.77 2.57 18.02
CA GLY A 458 -16.09 1.41 17.19
C GLY A 458 -15.44 1.49 15.81
N ASN A 459 -15.89 0.63 14.91
CA ASN A 459 -15.40 0.58 13.53
C ASN A 459 -16.18 1.57 12.67
N CYS A 460 -15.55 2.67 12.28
CA CYS A 460 -16.24 3.73 11.55
C CYS A 460 -15.50 4.19 10.30
N ARG A 461 -16.29 4.68 9.34
CA ARG A 461 -15.81 5.46 8.22
C ARG A 461 -16.29 6.88 8.40
N LEU A 462 -15.40 7.84 8.15
CA LEU A 462 -15.70 9.27 8.25
C LEU A 462 -15.34 9.96 6.95
N VAL A 463 -16.28 10.70 6.38
CA VAL A 463 -16.03 11.59 5.24
C VAL A 463 -15.92 13.02 5.75
N VAL A 464 -14.83 13.70 5.41
CA VAL A 464 -14.58 15.11 5.75
C VAL A 464 -14.41 15.92 4.46
N PRO A 465 -15.52 16.34 3.81
CA PRO A 465 -15.47 16.91 2.46
C PRO A 465 -14.64 18.19 2.34
N ASN A 466 -14.47 18.92 3.44
CA ASN A 466 -13.77 20.20 3.47
C ASN A 466 -12.35 20.09 4.08
N GLY A 467 -11.92 18.89 4.45
CA GLY A 467 -10.59 18.65 5.01
C GLY A 467 -10.54 18.54 6.54
N ILE A 468 -9.32 18.36 7.05
CA ILE A 468 -8.96 18.30 8.47
C ILE A 468 -8.21 19.57 8.83
N SER A 469 -8.54 20.21 9.96
CA SER A 469 -7.86 21.41 10.45
C SER A 469 -7.75 21.38 11.97
N MET A 470 -6.87 20.52 12.49
CA MET A 470 -6.65 20.36 13.93
C MET A 470 -5.53 21.30 14.42
N SER A 471 -5.75 21.96 15.55
CA SER A 471 -4.75 22.84 16.17
C SER A 471 -4.94 23.00 17.69
N GLY A 472 -3.98 23.63 18.39
CA GLY A 472 -4.13 23.96 19.81
C GLY A 472 -4.34 22.73 20.71
N ASN A 473 -5.55 22.55 21.25
CA ASN A 473 -5.90 21.42 22.12
C ASN A 473 -6.72 20.32 21.42
N ASP A 474 -6.88 20.42 20.09
CA ASP A 474 -7.61 19.45 19.30
C ASP A 474 -6.96 18.06 19.41
N VAL A 475 -7.79 17.03 19.39
CA VAL A 475 -7.35 15.63 19.48
C VAL A 475 -8.33 14.73 18.76
N LEU A 476 -7.83 13.78 17.98
CA LEU A 476 -8.63 12.70 17.44
C LEU A 476 -8.16 11.41 18.09
N GLN A 477 -8.96 10.85 18.99
CA GLN A 477 -8.62 9.65 19.73
C GLN A 477 -9.41 8.46 19.22
N ILE A 478 -8.70 7.44 18.74
CA ILE A 478 -9.24 6.12 18.44
C ILE A 478 -9.00 5.25 19.68
N ALA A 479 -10.09 4.87 20.35
CA ALA A 479 -10.04 3.97 21.49
C ALA A 479 -9.55 2.58 21.07
N GLN A 480 -9.13 1.75 22.03
CA GLN A 480 -8.55 0.44 21.74
C GLN A 480 -9.44 -0.51 20.94
N THR A 481 -10.76 -0.40 21.07
CA THR A 481 -11.74 -1.19 20.31
C THR A 481 -12.14 -0.54 18.99
N GLY A 482 -11.67 0.68 18.72
CA GLY A 482 -12.05 1.46 17.55
C GLY A 482 -11.14 1.21 16.35
N SER A 483 -11.70 1.46 15.17
CA SER A 483 -10.94 1.64 13.93
C SER A 483 -11.57 2.77 13.14
N LEU A 484 -10.75 3.55 12.45
CA LEU A 484 -11.18 4.71 11.68
C LEU A 484 -10.56 4.68 10.29
N GLN A 485 -11.43 4.71 9.28
CA GLN A 485 -11.06 5.11 7.93
C GLN A 485 -11.62 6.50 7.67
N ILE A 486 -10.77 7.46 7.33
CA ILE A 486 -11.18 8.83 7.04
C ILE A 486 -10.90 9.18 5.57
N TYR A 487 -11.91 9.70 4.89
CA TYR A 487 -11.84 10.14 3.50
C TYR A 487 -11.88 11.67 3.47
N VAL A 488 -10.77 12.26 3.04
CA VAL A 488 -10.48 13.68 3.17
C VAL A 488 -10.67 14.38 1.83
N GLY A 489 -11.50 15.42 1.81
CA GLY A 489 -11.67 16.35 0.71
C GLY A 489 -11.05 17.72 0.99
N GLY A 490 -11.49 18.74 0.24
CA GLY A 490 -10.93 20.09 0.31
C GLY A 490 -9.61 20.21 -0.45
N SER A 491 -8.97 21.37 -0.37
CA SER A 491 -7.69 21.67 -1.03
C SER A 491 -6.47 21.36 -0.16
N SER A 492 -6.63 21.43 1.16
CA SER A 492 -5.55 21.31 2.15
C SER A 492 -6.06 20.66 3.43
N SER A 493 -5.20 19.93 4.12
CA SER A 493 -5.50 19.38 5.45
C SER A 493 -4.29 19.46 6.38
N SER A 494 -4.56 19.60 7.68
CA SER A 494 -3.54 19.73 8.70
C SER A 494 -3.93 19.01 9.98
N VAL A 495 -3.06 18.13 10.45
CA VAL A 495 -3.14 17.48 11.76
C VAL A 495 -2.19 18.20 12.70
N GLY A 496 -2.72 18.89 13.71
CA GLY A 496 -1.92 19.49 14.78
C GLY A 496 -2.59 19.38 16.14
N GLY A 497 -2.22 20.27 17.06
CA GLY A 497 -2.67 20.19 18.45
C GLY A 497 -2.09 18.97 19.16
N ASN A 498 -2.93 18.16 19.81
CA ASN A 498 -2.52 16.90 20.44
C ASN A 498 -2.51 15.71 19.45
N GLY A 499 -2.78 15.96 18.16
CA GLY A 499 -2.65 14.98 17.09
C GLY A 499 -3.72 13.87 17.09
N ILE A 500 -3.41 12.79 16.38
CA ILE A 500 -4.26 11.60 16.26
C ILE A 500 -3.69 10.51 17.16
N ILE A 501 -4.44 10.12 18.18
CA ILE A 501 -4.07 9.09 19.14
C ILE A 501 -4.73 7.77 18.75
N ASN A 502 -3.96 6.82 18.23
CA ASN A 502 -4.43 5.47 17.96
C ASN A 502 -4.03 4.53 19.12
N GLN A 503 -4.98 4.28 20.03
CA GLN A 503 -4.69 3.51 21.23
C GLN A 503 -4.56 2.01 20.99
N ASN A 504 -5.13 1.50 19.90
CA ASN A 504 -4.95 0.10 19.54
C ASN A 504 -3.47 -0.18 19.17
N GLY A 505 -2.76 0.83 18.65
CA GLY A 505 -1.33 0.75 18.34
C GLY A 505 -1.01 0.08 17.01
N PHE A 506 -2.00 -0.50 16.33
CA PHE A 506 -1.86 -1.01 14.97
C PHE A 506 -2.17 0.08 13.94
N ALA A 507 -1.27 0.32 13.00
CA ALA A 507 -1.43 1.36 11.97
C ALA A 507 -2.69 1.15 11.10
N ILE A 508 -3.09 -0.10 10.85
CA ILE A 508 -4.29 -0.42 10.05
C ILE A 508 -5.60 0.09 10.68
N ASN A 509 -5.61 0.39 11.98
CA ASN A 509 -6.79 0.92 12.66
C ASN A 509 -7.00 2.42 12.42
N CYS A 510 -6.06 3.11 11.77
CA CYS A 510 -6.17 4.51 11.40
C CYS A 510 -5.71 4.68 9.95
N GLU A 511 -6.64 4.82 9.02
CA GLU A 511 -6.33 5.00 7.60
C GLU A 511 -6.92 6.33 7.11
N ILE A 512 -6.07 7.17 6.51
CA ILE A 512 -6.44 8.46 5.93
C ILE A 512 -6.29 8.37 4.41
N PHE A 513 -7.41 8.54 3.69
CA PHE A 513 -7.46 8.55 2.24
C PHE A 513 -7.81 9.96 1.76
N CYS A 514 -6.90 10.63 1.07
CA CYS A 514 -7.17 11.91 0.46
C CYS A 514 -7.64 11.73 -0.99
N ILE A 515 -8.73 12.40 -1.36
CA ILE A 515 -9.20 12.43 -2.74
C ILE A 515 -8.33 13.39 -3.58
N PRO A 516 -8.37 13.34 -4.93
CA PRO A 516 -7.54 14.17 -5.81
C PRO A 516 -7.64 15.69 -5.60
N SER A 517 -8.68 16.20 -4.95
CA SER A 517 -8.79 17.64 -4.65
C SER A 517 -7.78 18.11 -3.61
N VAL A 518 -7.27 17.21 -2.76
CA VAL A 518 -6.34 17.54 -1.68
C VAL A 518 -4.93 17.65 -2.26
N THR A 519 -4.39 18.86 -2.25
CA THR A 519 -3.07 19.17 -2.85
C THR A 519 -1.98 19.41 -1.79
N SER A 520 -2.36 19.57 -0.52
CA SER A 520 -1.43 19.70 0.59
C SER A 520 -1.95 18.99 1.84
N PHE A 521 -1.05 18.29 2.52
CA PHE A 521 -1.33 17.69 3.81
C PHE A 521 -0.15 17.98 4.75
N SER A 522 -0.43 18.37 5.99
CA SER A 522 0.63 18.67 6.97
C SER A 522 0.40 17.95 8.29
N PHE A 523 1.47 17.41 8.85
CA PHE A 523 1.54 17.06 10.27
C PHE A 523 2.27 18.19 10.99
N ASN A 524 1.52 18.94 11.80
CA ASN A 524 1.92 20.14 12.51
C ASN A 524 2.00 19.85 14.01
N GLY A 525 3.11 19.29 14.48
CA GLY A 525 3.32 19.01 15.90
C GLY A 525 4.30 17.88 16.13
N ASN A 526 4.67 17.66 17.38
CA ASN A 526 5.63 16.61 17.78
C ASN A 526 4.93 15.37 18.35
N GLY A 527 3.66 15.14 17.97
CA GLY A 527 2.87 14.02 18.45
C GLY A 527 3.12 12.77 17.62
N GLU A 528 3.22 11.61 18.27
CA GLU A 528 3.29 10.31 17.60
C GLU A 528 2.02 10.10 16.75
N TYR A 529 2.21 9.84 15.46
CA TYR A 529 1.15 9.37 14.58
C TYR A 529 1.32 7.87 14.30
N ILE A 530 0.26 7.07 14.54
CA ILE A 530 0.23 5.64 14.20
C ILE A 530 -0.92 5.39 13.22
N GLY A 531 -0.60 5.25 11.94
CA GLY A 531 -1.60 5.10 10.89
C GLY A 531 -1.04 5.04 9.47
N VAL A 532 -1.96 4.96 8.52
CA VAL A 532 -1.68 4.98 7.09
C VAL A 532 -2.18 6.28 6.50
N LEU A 533 -1.35 6.98 5.72
CA LEU A 533 -1.77 8.13 4.92
C LEU A 533 -1.58 7.82 3.43
N VAL A 534 -2.69 7.88 2.70
CA VAL A 534 -2.74 7.75 1.24
C VAL A 534 -3.22 9.08 0.67
N ALA A 535 -2.32 9.86 0.09
CA ALA A 535 -2.59 11.19 -0.45
C ALA A 535 -1.97 11.38 -1.85
N PRO A 536 -2.53 10.71 -2.89
CA PRO A 536 -1.89 10.59 -4.21
C PRO A 536 -1.54 11.90 -4.93
N GLU A 537 -2.27 12.98 -4.63
CA GLU A 537 -2.13 14.30 -5.27
C GLU A 537 -1.63 15.38 -4.30
N ALA A 538 -1.30 15.02 -3.05
CA ALA A 538 -0.91 15.98 -2.04
C ALA A 538 0.60 16.01 -1.82
N HIS A 539 1.15 17.22 -1.73
CA HIS A 539 2.45 17.44 -1.11
C HIS A 539 2.31 17.31 0.41
N VAL A 540 2.94 16.28 0.98
CA VAL A 540 2.90 15.98 2.42
C VAL A 540 4.09 16.62 3.11
N THR A 541 3.81 17.42 4.14
CA THR A 541 4.82 18.07 4.98
C THR A 541 4.77 17.50 6.39
N MET A 542 5.93 17.14 6.91
CA MET A 542 6.09 16.66 8.28
C MET A 542 7.08 17.58 9.00
N HIS A 543 6.52 18.49 9.79
CA HIS A 543 7.29 19.48 10.53
C HIS A 543 7.71 18.91 11.88
N GLY A 544 8.99 18.58 12.03
CA GLY A 544 9.56 17.99 13.25
C GLY A 544 10.41 18.97 14.07
N GLY A 545 10.05 19.23 15.33
CA GLY A 545 10.87 20.07 16.24
C GLY A 545 11.32 19.36 17.53
N GLY A 546 10.98 18.07 17.68
CA GLY A 546 11.18 17.29 18.91
C GLY A 546 12.48 16.48 18.94
N HIS A 547 12.66 15.71 20.01
CA HIS A 547 13.71 14.68 20.16
C HIS A 547 13.07 13.30 20.43
N SER A 548 11.78 13.15 20.11
CA SER A 548 11.08 11.88 20.22
C SER A 548 11.55 10.95 19.12
N ASN A 549 11.65 9.67 19.45
CA ASN A 549 12.02 8.63 18.50
C ASN A 549 10.79 8.01 17.83
N ASN A 550 9.57 8.53 18.06
CA ASN A 550 8.32 7.97 17.54
C ASN A 550 7.46 9.11 16.98
N ASP A 551 7.74 9.54 15.75
CA ASP A 551 7.02 10.65 15.13
C ASP A 551 5.96 10.14 14.14
N PHE A 552 6.30 9.17 13.29
CA PHE A 552 5.36 8.51 12.38
C PHE A 552 5.58 7.00 12.33
N ILE A 553 4.53 6.23 12.59
CA ILE A 553 4.52 4.77 12.56
C ILE A 553 3.44 4.31 11.58
N GLY A 554 3.81 3.56 10.56
CA GLY A 554 2.89 3.01 9.57
C GLY A 554 3.41 3.17 8.14
N ALA A 555 2.56 3.64 7.23
CA ALA A 555 2.93 3.79 5.83
C ALA A 555 2.38 5.08 5.22
N LEU A 556 3.15 5.66 4.31
CA LEU A 556 2.85 6.94 3.67
C LEU A 556 2.98 6.82 2.15
N LEU A 557 1.95 7.26 1.45
CA LEU A 557 1.87 7.36 0.01
C LEU A 557 1.43 8.78 -0.36
N ALA A 558 2.23 9.50 -1.14
CA ALA A 558 1.99 10.92 -1.42
C ALA A 558 2.33 11.31 -2.88
N ASP A 559 1.94 12.50 -3.33
CA ASP A 559 2.51 13.05 -4.56
C ASP A 559 4.01 13.36 -4.34
N SER A 560 4.30 14.09 -3.27
CA SER A 560 5.63 14.53 -2.87
C SER A 560 5.69 14.66 -1.35
N ILE A 561 6.88 14.54 -0.76
CA ILE A 561 7.07 14.48 0.69
C ILE A 561 8.21 15.40 1.07
N THR A 562 8.01 16.25 2.07
CA THR A 562 9.08 17.04 2.71
C THR A 562 9.10 16.76 4.20
N MET A 563 10.28 16.44 4.73
CA MET A 563 10.60 16.39 6.15
C MET A 563 11.65 17.45 6.45
N ASP A 564 11.28 18.53 7.12
CA ASP A 564 12.13 19.71 7.34
C ASP A 564 12.63 19.85 8.79
N GLY A 565 12.49 18.78 9.57
CA GLY A 565 12.72 18.76 11.01
C GLY A 565 13.35 17.45 11.53
N HIS A 566 13.50 17.33 12.85
CA HIS A 566 13.81 16.02 13.44
C HIS A 566 12.57 15.14 13.36
N TYR A 567 12.64 14.08 12.55
CA TYR A 567 11.50 13.23 12.27
C TYR A 567 11.92 11.76 12.10
N SER A 568 11.33 10.87 12.91
CA SER A 568 11.56 9.43 12.83
C SER A 568 10.35 8.73 12.23
N PHE A 569 10.59 7.98 11.15
CA PHE A 569 9.60 7.22 10.42
C PHE A 569 9.84 5.71 10.63
N HIS A 570 8.80 4.99 11.05
CA HIS A 570 8.86 3.56 11.32
C HIS A 570 7.83 2.83 10.47
N TYR A 571 8.30 2.06 9.49
CA TYR A 571 7.41 1.26 8.67
C TYR A 571 6.87 0.06 9.44
N ASP A 572 5.54 -0.12 9.44
CA ASP A 572 4.90 -1.33 9.96
C ASP A 572 4.78 -2.40 8.87
N GLU A 573 5.65 -3.41 8.90
CA GLU A 573 5.70 -4.53 7.96
C GLU A 573 4.40 -5.35 7.92
N ALA A 574 3.58 -5.29 8.97
CA ALA A 574 2.28 -5.95 8.99
C ALA A 574 1.34 -5.38 7.91
N LEU A 575 1.50 -4.09 7.56
CA LEU A 575 0.73 -3.44 6.51
C LEU A 575 1.00 -4.09 5.16
N GLY A 576 2.27 -4.29 4.80
CA GLY A 576 2.70 -4.95 3.55
C GLY A 576 2.23 -6.40 3.43
N LYS A 577 2.04 -7.09 4.55
CA LYS A 577 1.60 -8.50 4.61
C LYS A 577 0.08 -8.67 4.58
N ASN A 578 -0.69 -7.60 4.74
CA ASN A 578 -2.15 -7.71 4.86
C ASN A 578 -2.81 -8.08 3.51
N PRO A 579 -3.43 -9.27 3.39
CA PRO A 579 -4.08 -9.70 2.15
C PRO A 579 -5.45 -9.02 1.92
N ALA A 580 -5.99 -8.27 2.88
CA ALA A 580 -7.37 -7.76 2.81
C ALA A 580 -7.61 -6.64 1.79
N ASN A 581 -6.58 -5.83 1.46
CA ASN A 581 -6.75 -4.59 0.67
C ASN A 581 -5.94 -4.54 -0.66
N SER A 582 -5.25 -5.62 -1.04
CA SER A 582 -4.39 -5.64 -2.21
C SER A 582 -5.11 -6.12 -3.48
N ARG A 583 -5.10 -5.31 -4.55
CA ARG A 583 -5.57 -5.72 -5.89
C ARG A 583 -4.56 -6.65 -6.54
N TYR A 584 -5.02 -7.63 -7.31
CA TYR A 584 -4.16 -8.38 -8.22
C TYR A 584 -3.69 -7.49 -9.36
N VAL A 585 -2.38 -7.36 -9.48
CA VAL A 585 -1.68 -6.68 -10.57
C VAL A 585 -0.92 -7.71 -11.41
N VAL A 586 -0.71 -7.40 -12.69
CA VAL A 586 0.05 -8.23 -13.62
C VAL A 586 1.54 -8.05 -13.35
N THR A 587 2.26 -9.14 -13.11
CA THR A 587 3.71 -9.14 -12.88
C THR A 587 4.49 -9.61 -14.11
N THR A 588 3.94 -10.54 -14.88
CA THR A 588 4.51 -10.99 -16.15
C THR A 588 3.42 -11.17 -17.19
N TRP A 589 3.81 -10.98 -18.45
CA TRP A 589 2.99 -11.23 -19.63
C TRP A 589 3.81 -12.05 -20.61
N ASP A 590 3.37 -13.28 -20.89
CA ASP A 590 4.07 -14.20 -21.77
C ASP A 590 3.11 -14.80 -22.79
N GLU A 591 3.39 -14.61 -24.08
CA GLU A 591 2.67 -15.34 -25.13
C GLU A 591 3.12 -16.81 -25.16
N ILE A 592 2.16 -17.73 -25.14
CA ILE A 592 2.40 -19.18 -25.06
C ILE A 592 1.71 -19.92 -26.22
N ASP A 593 2.14 -21.16 -26.46
CA ASP A 593 1.47 -22.03 -27.42
C ASP A 593 0.01 -22.28 -26.95
N PRO A 594 -1.01 -22.03 -27.80
CA PRO A 594 -2.41 -22.28 -27.46
C PRO A 594 -2.75 -23.74 -27.13
N ASN A 595 -1.84 -24.68 -27.37
CA ASN A 595 -1.98 -26.09 -27.02
C ASN A 595 -1.09 -26.50 -25.84
N ALA A 596 -0.27 -25.61 -25.31
CA ALA A 596 0.51 -25.90 -24.11
C ALA A 596 -0.43 -25.98 -22.90
N ASN A 597 -0.28 -27.03 -22.09
CA ASN A 597 -0.95 -27.14 -20.80
C ASN A 597 -0.30 -26.20 -19.78
#